data_AF-A0A964W5L0-F1
#
_entry.id   AF-A0A964W5L0-F1
#
_cell.length_a   1.000
_cell.length_b   1.000
_cell.length_c   1.000
_cell.angle_alpha   90.00
_cell.angle_beta   90.00
_cell.angle_gamma   90.00
#
_symmetry.space_group_name_H-M   'P 1'
#
loop_
_entity.id
_entity.type
_entity.pdbx_description
1 polymer ?
#
loop_
_entity_poly.entity_id
_entity_poly.type
_entity_poly.pdbx_seq_one_letter_code
_entity_poly.pdbx_strand_id
1 'polypeptide(L)'
;GNPTHANDLAYHILKLIQTEEYGVYHCTGKGECTWYDFAKMIIELSGEKCEVKPCTSEEYKTPAKRPEYSSLDNMMLRCTVGDEMRDWKDAIKSFISKLDK
;
A
#
# COMPACT_ATOMS: atom_id res chain seq x y z
N GLY A 1 7.66 2.45 1.60
CA GLY A 1 6.56 1.53 1.96
C GLY A 1 5.61 1.40 0.79
N ASN A 2 4.74 0.39 0.82
CA ASN A 2 3.79 0.10 -0.24
C ASN A 2 2.35 0.26 0.27
N PRO A 3 1.68 1.42 0.08
CA PRO A 3 0.26 1.53 0.43
C PRO A 3 -0.55 0.43 -0.27
N THR A 4 -1.33 -0.31 0.50
CA THR A 4 -1.97 -1.55 0.04
C THR A 4 -3.48 -1.45 0.25
N HIS A 5 -4.23 -1.59 -0.84
CA HIS A 5 -5.69 -1.56 -0.80
C HIS A 5 -6.23 -2.92 -0.38
N ALA A 6 -7.14 -2.94 0.61
CA ALA A 6 -7.66 -4.18 1.20
C ALA A 6 -8.29 -5.13 0.17
N ASN A 7 -9.05 -4.61 -0.81
CA ASN A 7 -9.64 -5.45 -1.85
C ASN A 7 -8.61 -6.13 -2.76
N ASP A 8 -7.45 -5.50 -2.99
CA ASP A 8 -6.41 -6.10 -3.84
C ASP A 8 -5.71 -7.25 -3.10
N LEU A 9 -5.48 -7.05 -1.79
CA LEU A 9 -5.00 -8.11 -0.90
C LEU A 9 -6.02 -9.26 -0.82
N ALA A 10 -7.30 -8.95 -0.59
CA ALA A 10 -8.37 -9.96 -0.51
C ALA A 10 -8.49 -10.77 -1.80
N TYR A 11 -8.37 -10.13 -2.97
CA TYR A 11 -8.33 -10.82 -4.26
C TYR A 11 -7.23 -11.88 -4.31
N HIS A 12 -6.01 -11.54 -3.92
CA HIS A 12 -4.89 -12.50 -3.93
C HIS A 12 -5.03 -13.60 -2.87
N ILE A 13 -5.59 -13.29 -1.70
CA ILE A 13 -5.93 -14.31 -0.69
C ILE A 13 -6.92 -15.33 -1.28
N LEU A 14 -8.00 -14.86 -1.90
CA LEU A 14 -8.99 -15.75 -2.51
C LEU A 14 -8.41 -16.54 -3.68
N LYS A 15 -7.51 -15.93 -4.46
CA LYS A 15 -6.80 -16.61 -5.55
C LYS A 15 -5.93 -17.75 -5.03
N LEU A 16 -5.16 -17.53 -3.96
CA LEU A 16 -4.30 -18.54 -3.34
C LEU A 16 -5.11 -19.69 -2.71
N ILE A 17 -6.26 -19.41 -2.11
CA ILE A 17 -7.11 -20.46 -1.49
C ILE A 17 -7.62 -21.49 -2.51
N GLN A 18 -7.68 -21.14 -3.80
CA GLN A 18 -8.07 -22.06 -4.86
C GLN A 18 -6.92 -22.96 -5.37
N THR A 19 -5.73 -22.86 -4.77
CA THR A 19 -4.54 -23.62 -5.19
C THR A 19 -3.93 -24.40 -4.02
N GLU A 20 -2.95 -25.24 -4.31
CA GLU A 20 -2.10 -25.91 -3.30
C GLU A 20 -0.77 -25.17 -3.09
N GLU A 21 -0.67 -23.90 -3.53
CA GLU A 21 0.53 -23.07 -3.45
C GLU A 21 0.72 -22.48 -2.05
N TYR A 22 0.81 -23.37 -1.05
CA TYR A 22 1.04 -23.00 0.35
C TYR A 22 2.40 -22.33 0.55
N GLY A 23 2.48 -21.42 1.51
CA GLY A 23 3.74 -20.79 1.87
C GLY A 23 3.57 -19.41 2.48
N VAL A 24 4.68 -18.66 2.51
CA VAL A 24 4.73 -17.29 3.01
C VAL A 24 4.79 -16.34 1.83
N TYR A 25 3.89 -15.37 1.80
CA TYR A 25 3.76 -14.42 0.71
C TYR A 25 3.86 -12.98 1.22
N HIS A 26 4.61 -12.14 0.50
CA HIS A 26 4.36 -10.71 0.51
C HIS A 26 3.25 -10.39 -0.49
N CYS A 27 2.35 -9.51 -0.10
CA CYS A 27 1.25 -9.05 -0.94
C CYS A 27 0.96 -7.58 -0.62
N THR A 28 1.64 -6.68 -1.34
CA THR A 28 1.51 -5.23 -1.17
C THR A 28 1.22 -4.53 -2.51
N GLY A 29 0.74 -3.29 -2.47
CA GLY A 29 0.58 -2.47 -3.67
C GLY A 29 1.90 -2.28 -4.42
N LYS A 30 1.86 -2.21 -5.76
CA LYS A 30 3.07 -1.94 -6.56
C LYS A 30 3.50 -0.49 -6.39
N GLY A 31 4.80 -0.27 -6.55
CA GLY A 31 5.43 1.04 -6.37
C GLY A 31 5.65 1.36 -4.89
N GLU A 32 6.56 2.29 -4.62
CA GLU A 32 6.97 2.66 -3.26
C GLU A 32 6.75 4.15 -3.03
N CYS A 33 6.50 4.50 -1.76
CA CYS A 33 6.44 5.90 -1.34
C CYS A 33 6.79 6.07 0.14
N THR A 34 7.07 7.30 0.54
CA THR A 34 7.14 7.69 1.95
C THR A 34 5.73 7.94 2.52
N TRP A 35 5.61 8.05 3.85
CA TRP A 35 4.36 8.50 4.48
C TRP A 35 3.97 9.92 4.05
N TYR A 36 4.96 10.77 3.79
CA TYR A 36 4.75 12.12 3.27
C TYR A 36 4.10 12.09 1.88
N ASP A 37 4.65 11.31 0.95
CA ASP A 37 4.11 11.18 -0.40
C ASP A 37 2.66 10.65 -0.39
N PHE A 38 2.39 9.68 0.48
CA PHE A 38 1.07 9.09 0.63
C PHE A 38 0.06 10.11 1.17
N ALA A 39 0.41 10.82 2.25
CA ALA A 39 -0.44 11.85 2.83
C ALA A 39 -0.69 13.00 1.85
N LYS A 40 0.34 13.45 1.12
CA LYS A 40 0.21 14.49 0.10
C LYS A 40 -0.78 14.09 -0.99
N MET A 41 -0.69 12.86 -1.49
CA MET A 41 -1.62 12.36 -2.51
C MET A 41 -3.06 12.22 -1.99
N ILE A 42 -3.25 11.83 -0.72
CA ILE A 42 -4.59 11.80 -0.11
C ILE A 42 -5.21 13.19 -0.12
N ILE A 43 -4.48 14.21 0.34
CA ILE A 43 -4.98 15.60 0.39
C ILE A 43 -5.24 16.17 -1.01
N GLU A 44 -4.35 15.90 -1.97
CA GLU A 44 -4.54 16.29 -3.37
C GLU A 44 -5.82 15.68 -3.96
N LEU A 45 -6.09 14.41 -3.68
CA LEU A 45 -7.27 13.70 -4.20
C LEU A 45 -8.57 14.03 -3.46
N SER A 46 -8.51 14.42 -2.17
CA SER A 46 -9.70 14.80 -1.40
C SER A 46 -10.20 16.21 -1.73
N GLY A 47 -9.39 17.05 -2.39
CA GLY A 47 -9.71 18.46 -2.66
C GLY A 47 -9.67 19.34 -1.41
N GLU A 48 -9.19 18.82 -0.28
CA GLU A 48 -9.08 19.54 0.97
C GLU A 48 -7.95 20.57 0.95
N LYS A 49 -8.16 21.72 1.60
CA LYS A 49 -7.15 22.77 1.72
C LYS A 49 -6.29 22.55 2.96
N CYS A 50 -5.45 21.51 2.92
CA CYS A 50 -4.50 21.18 3.98
C CYS A 50 -3.07 21.19 3.44
N GLU A 51 -2.14 21.81 4.16
CA GLU A 51 -0.71 21.77 3.80
C GLU A 51 -0.04 20.55 4.45
N VAL A 52 0.55 19.68 3.63
CA VAL A 52 1.34 18.53 4.11
C VAL A 52 2.81 18.93 4.14
N LYS A 53 3.42 18.94 5.33
CA LYS A 53 4.85 19.23 5.53
C LYS A 53 5.62 17.95 5.81
N PRO A 54 6.80 17.75 5.19
CA PRO A 54 7.66 16.62 5.54
C PRO A 54 8.27 16.82 6.94
N CYS A 55 8.54 15.71 7.61
CA CYS A 55 9.34 15.68 8.84
C CYS A 55 10.15 14.38 8.89
N THR A 56 11.19 14.37 9.72
CA THR A 56 12.03 13.21 9.99
C THR A 56 11.45 12.37 11.12
N SER A 57 11.87 11.10 11.20
CA SER A 57 11.50 10.22 12.31
C SER A 57 12.00 10.72 13.67
N GLU A 58 13.05 11.56 13.71
CA GLU A 58 13.59 12.14 14.95
C GLU A 58 12.69 13.24 15.51
N GLU A 59 12.04 14.01 14.62
CA GLU A 59 11.07 15.05 14.97
C GLU A 59 9.75 14.46 15.49
N TYR A 60 9.41 13.23 15.09
CA TYR A 60 8.19 12.53 15.49
C TYR A 60 8.47 11.20 16.18
N LYS A 61 8.91 11.25 17.44
CA LYS A 61 9.25 10.06 18.23
C LYS A 61 8.00 9.30 18.66
N THR A 62 7.88 8.04 18.23
CA THR A 62 6.88 7.09 18.72
C THR A 62 7.50 6.10 19.70
N PRO A 63 6.73 5.53 20.65
CA PRO A 63 7.25 4.51 21.59
C PRO A 63 7.86 3.29 20.89
N ALA A 64 7.27 2.86 19.77
CA ALA A 64 7.79 1.78 18.95
C ALA A 64 8.81 2.30 17.93
N LYS A 65 9.92 1.57 17.75
CA LYS A 65 10.88 1.82 16.67
C LYS A 65 10.26 1.41 15.34
N ARG A 66 10.15 2.34 14.40
CA ARG A 66 9.68 2.08 13.05
C ARG A 66 10.87 1.85 12.11
N PRO A 67 10.77 0.90 11.16
CA PRO A 67 11.79 0.75 10.13
C PRO A 67 11.80 1.96 9.20
N GLU A 68 12.99 2.42 8.82
CA GLU A 68 13.15 3.47 7.81
C GLU A 68 12.68 3.00 6.42
N TYR A 69 12.83 1.70 6.14
CA TYR A 69 12.43 1.07 4.90
C TYR A 69 11.63 -0.21 5.16
N SER A 70 10.42 -0.26 4.63
CA SER A 70 9.44 -1.35 4.83
C SER A 70 8.76 -1.76 3.53
N SER A 71 9.32 -1.40 2.39
CA SER A 71 8.81 -1.87 1.11
C SER A 71 9.11 -3.37 0.96
N LEU A 72 8.15 -4.12 0.43
CA LEU A 72 8.21 -5.57 0.29
C LEU A 72 8.15 -5.96 -1.18
N ASP A 73 8.85 -7.03 -1.54
CA ASP A 73 8.79 -7.59 -2.89
C ASP A 73 7.80 -8.77 -2.96
N ASN A 74 6.82 -8.67 -3.86
CA ASN A 74 5.80 -9.69 -4.14
C ASN A 74 6.34 -10.86 -4.99
N MET A 75 7.56 -11.33 -4.73
CA MET A 75 8.23 -12.36 -5.53
C MET A 75 7.41 -13.65 -5.63
N MET A 76 6.90 -14.15 -4.50
CA MET A 76 6.15 -15.40 -4.48
C MET A 76 4.85 -15.32 -5.28
N LEU A 77 4.16 -14.17 -5.29
CA LEU A 77 3.00 -13.98 -6.15
C LEU A 77 3.38 -14.09 -7.63
N ARG A 78 4.49 -13.44 -8.06
CA ARG A 78 4.96 -13.53 -9.45
C ARG A 78 5.36 -14.94 -9.87
N CYS A 79 5.93 -15.72 -8.95
CA CYS A 79 6.40 -17.08 -9.23
C CYS A 79 5.30 -18.14 -9.21
N THR A 80 4.13 -17.88 -8.61
CA THR A 80 3.06 -18.87 -8.48
C THR A 80 1.77 -18.42 -9.19
N VAL A 81 0.94 -17.63 -8.52
CA VAL A 81 -0.41 -17.28 -8.97
C VAL A 81 -0.46 -16.03 -9.85
N GLY A 82 0.65 -15.36 -10.09
CA GLY A 82 0.75 -14.07 -10.77
C GLY A 82 0.50 -12.88 -9.84
N ASP A 83 1.25 -11.79 -10.04
CA ASP A 83 1.14 -10.54 -9.27
C ASP A 83 0.25 -9.52 -9.99
N GLU A 84 -1.02 -9.49 -9.58
CA GLU A 84 -2.03 -8.55 -10.06
C GLU A 84 -2.25 -7.37 -9.10
N MET A 85 -1.34 -7.15 -8.15
CA MET A 85 -1.43 -5.97 -7.30
C MET A 85 -1.33 -4.71 -8.17
N ARG A 86 -2.23 -3.77 -7.95
CA ARG A 86 -2.25 -2.50 -8.68
C ARG A 86 -1.13 -1.59 -8.18
N ASP A 87 -0.73 -0.63 -9.01
CA ASP A 87 0.06 0.51 -8.53
C ASP A 87 -0.71 1.21 -7.39
N TRP A 88 -0.02 1.54 -6.31
CA TRP A 88 -0.67 2.11 -5.13
C TRP A 88 -1.41 3.41 -5.44
N LYS A 89 -0.94 4.20 -6.44
CA LYS A 89 -1.58 5.44 -6.88
C LYS A 89 -2.92 5.20 -7.56
N ASP A 90 -3.04 4.10 -8.31
CA ASP A 90 -4.31 3.73 -8.94
C ASP A 90 -5.28 3.14 -7.91
N ALA A 91 -4.74 2.39 -6.95
CA ALA A 91 -5.52 1.82 -5.85
C ALA A 91 -6.13 2.91 -4.94
N ILE A 92 -5.36 3.94 -4.56
CA ILE A 92 -5.88 5.06 -3.75
C ILE A 92 -6.91 5.92 -4.52
N LYS A 93 -6.68 6.20 -5.81
CA LYS A 93 -7.68 6.88 -6.65
C LYS A 93 -9.00 6.10 -6.71
N SER A 94 -8.91 4.78 -6.83
CA SER A 94 -10.09 3.90 -6.81
C SER A 94 -10.77 3.85 -5.45
N PHE A 95 -10.04 4.06 -4.34
CA PHE A 95 -10.61 4.11 -3.01
C PHE A 95 -11.35 5.43 -2.80
N ILE A 96 -10.70 6.57 -3.06
CA ILE A 96 -11.26 7.90 -2.82
C ILE A 96 -12.51 8.13 -3.67
N SER A 97 -12.51 7.71 -4.94
CA SER A 97 -13.71 7.82 -5.80
C SER A 97 -14.93 7.03 -5.31
N LYS A 98 -14.78 6.17 -4.30
CA LYS A 98 -15.88 5.41 -3.66
C LYS A 98 -16.27 5.96 -2.29
N LEU A 99 -15.58 6.96 -1.75
CA LEU A 99 -15.90 7.56 -0.45
C LEU A 99 -17.12 8.49 -0.51
N ASP A 100 -17.38 9.13 -1.66
CA ASP A 100 -18.47 10.10 -1.84
C ASP A 100 -19.81 9.45 -2.24
N LYS A 101 -20.07 8.21 -1.78
CA LYS A 101 -21.33 7.49 -1.99
C LYS A 101 -22.02 7.15 -0.68
#